data_AF-A0A2U0TQ83-F1
#
_entry.id   AF-A0A2U0TQ83-F1
#
_cell.length_a   1.000
_cell.length_b   1.000
_cell.length_c   1.000
_cell.angle_alpha   90.00
_cell.angle_beta   90.00
_cell.angle_gamma   90.00
#
_symmetry.space_group_name_H-M   'P 1'
#
loop_
_entity.id
_entity.type
_entity.pdbx_description
1 polymer ?
#
loop_
_entity_poly.entity_id
_entity_poly.type
_entity_poly.pdbx_seq_one_letter_code
_entity_poly.pdbx_strand_id
1 'polypeptide(L)'
;MKGKIIFFSIVMLALTSKGFAQAKPNMPKSIVSTSAAIRTYYDDKTLRAMSKGELVELYIERMKVIVKILPHIALATKPGVTMTDLGIPDDADNRKALDLETEATQTYIEITVNFLRKMLPYADKNQLVTMVLFYEQTLKSLHEVEQQ
;
A
#
# COMPACT_ATOMS: atom_id res chain seq x y z
N MET A 1 40.72 13.78 29.44
CA MET A 1 40.03 14.27 28.22
C MET A 1 40.01 13.25 27.07
N LYS A 2 41.07 12.44 26.88
CA LYS A 2 41.18 11.47 25.78
C LYS A 2 40.10 10.37 25.76
N GLY A 3 39.74 9.80 26.92
CA GLY A 3 38.68 8.77 27.01
C GLY A 3 37.25 9.27 26.73
N LYS A 4 36.97 10.56 27.00
CA LYS A 4 35.66 11.17 26.73
C LYS A 4 35.43 11.42 25.23
N ILE A 5 36.51 11.67 24.48
CA ILE A 5 36.45 11.87 23.02
C ILE A 5 36.24 10.53 22.30
N ILE A 6 36.89 9.45 22.77
CA ILE A 6 36.73 8.10 22.20
C ILE A 6 35.28 7.61 22.35
N PHE A 7 34.67 7.84 23.52
CA PHE A 7 33.28 7.46 23.76
C PHE A 7 32.29 8.23 22.86
N PHE A 8 32.55 9.51 22.59
CA PHE A 8 31.70 10.33 21.73
C PHE A 8 31.76 9.90 20.26
N SER A 9 32.93 9.45 19.79
CA SER A 9 33.11 8.95 18.42
C SER A 9 32.41 7.60 18.17
N ILE A 10 32.34 6.72 19.18
CA ILE A 10 31.67 5.41 19.05
C ILE A 10 30.14 5.59 19.00
N VAL A 11 29.59 6.55 19.75
CA VAL A 11 28.14 6.85 19.76
C VAL A 11 27.69 7.49 18.43
N MET A 12 28.52 8.33 17.79
CA MET A 12 28.21 8.91 16.49
C MET A 12 28.22 7.90 15.34
N LEU A 13 29.03 6.83 15.42
CA LEU A 13 29.04 5.78 14.41
C LEU A 13 27.77 4.91 14.47
N ALA A 14 27.21 4.70 15.67
CA ALA A 14 25.99 3.91 15.88
C ALA A 14 24.70 4.59 15.38
N LEU A 15 24.72 5.90 15.11
CA LEU A 15 23.56 6.65 14.62
C LEU A 15 23.41 6.62 13.09
N THR A 16 24.37 6.03 12.36
CA THR A 16 24.37 6.01 10.88
C THR A 16 23.96 4.68 10.25
N SER A 17 23.67 3.64 11.04
CA SER A 17 23.14 2.38 10.52
C SER A 17 21.64 2.44 10.26
N LYS A 18 21.20 3.37 9.38
CA LYS A 18 20.03 3.05 8.57
C LYS A 18 20.47 1.96 7.61
N GLY A 19 20.35 0.71 8.05
CA GLY A 19 20.52 -0.44 7.18
C GLY A 19 19.58 -0.25 6.00
N PHE A 20 20.12 0.05 4.82
CA PHE A 20 19.41 -0.18 3.59
C PHE A 20 19.05 -1.66 3.63
N ALA A 21 17.78 -1.98 3.82
CA ALA A 21 17.28 -3.31 3.54
C ALA A 21 17.48 -3.51 2.03
N GLN A 22 18.68 -3.96 1.65
CA GLN A 22 18.95 -4.37 0.28
C GLN A 22 18.08 -5.60 0.07
N ALA A 23 16.94 -5.40 -0.61
CA ALA A 23 16.16 -6.52 -1.13
C ALA A 23 17.14 -7.44 -1.85
N LYS A 24 17.19 -8.71 -1.46
CA LYS A 24 18.11 -9.68 -2.05
C LYS A 24 17.98 -9.60 -3.57
N PRO A 25 19.07 -9.38 -4.32
CA PRO A 25 18.99 -9.39 -5.77
C PRO A 25 18.46 -10.76 -6.21
N ASN A 26 17.41 -10.76 -7.04
CA ASN A 26 16.79 -11.94 -7.66
C ASN A 26 15.81 -12.78 -6.81
N MET A 27 15.17 -12.23 -5.77
CA MET A 27 13.96 -12.91 -5.27
C MET A 27 12.76 -12.63 -6.17
N PRO A 28 11.93 -13.64 -6.51
CA PRO A 28 10.69 -13.44 -7.25
C PRO A 28 9.83 -12.37 -6.57
N LYS A 29 9.50 -11.32 -7.32
CA LYS A 29 8.65 -10.22 -6.85
C LYS A 29 7.22 -10.48 -7.29
N SER A 30 6.30 -10.25 -6.37
CA SER A 30 4.87 -10.30 -6.65
C SER A 30 4.43 -9.06 -7.41
N ILE A 31 3.60 -9.22 -8.44
CA ILE A 31 3.01 -8.12 -9.23
C ILE A 31 2.03 -7.33 -8.36
N VAL A 32 1.23 -8.02 -7.52
CA VAL A 32 0.37 -7.38 -6.52
C VAL A 32 0.97 -7.56 -5.13
N SER A 33 1.18 -6.45 -4.41
CA SER A 33 1.73 -6.50 -3.05
C SER A 33 0.80 -7.22 -2.06
N THR A 34 1.35 -8.04 -1.16
CA THR A 34 0.62 -8.67 -0.03
C THR A 34 -0.02 -7.64 0.92
N SER A 35 0.45 -6.40 0.91
CA SER A 35 -0.15 -5.29 1.66
C SER A 35 -1.49 -4.80 1.10
N ALA A 36 -1.97 -5.39 0.00
CA ALA A 36 -3.27 -5.11 -0.60
C ALA A 36 -4.43 -5.96 -0.01
N ALA A 37 -4.20 -6.76 1.03
CA ALA A 37 -5.27 -7.58 1.61
C ALA A 37 -6.20 -6.80 2.56
N ILE A 38 -7.51 -6.92 2.37
CA ILE A 38 -8.53 -6.43 3.31
C ILE A 38 -9.02 -7.57 4.19
N ARG A 39 -9.03 -7.33 5.51
CA ARG A 39 -9.42 -8.34 6.51
C ARG A 39 -10.88 -8.26 6.95
N THR A 40 -11.47 -7.07 6.88
CA THR A 40 -12.82 -6.82 7.42
C THR A 40 -13.56 -5.85 6.51
N TYR A 41 -14.81 -6.16 6.20
CA TYR A 41 -15.74 -5.29 5.47
C TYR A 41 -16.80 -4.76 6.43
N TYR A 42 -17.18 -3.49 6.28
CA TYR A 42 -18.19 -2.85 7.12
C TYR A 42 -19.52 -2.65 6.37
N ASP A 43 -20.63 -2.76 7.09
CA ASP A 43 -21.97 -2.45 6.57
C ASP A 43 -22.37 -0.98 6.80
N ASP A 44 -23.42 -0.52 6.13
CA ASP A 44 -23.89 0.88 6.21
C ASP A 44 -24.21 1.30 7.65
N LYS A 45 -24.82 0.41 8.45
CA LYS A 45 -25.19 0.69 9.83
C LYS A 45 -23.96 0.94 10.69
N THR A 46 -22.93 0.10 10.53
CA THR A 46 -21.68 0.19 11.25
C THR A 46 -20.91 1.44 10.84
N LEU A 47 -20.84 1.75 9.54
CA LEU A 47 -20.17 2.95 9.03
C LEU A 47 -20.84 4.25 9.51
N ARG A 48 -22.17 4.29 9.57
CA ARG A 48 -22.89 5.47 10.11
C ARG A 48 -22.59 5.72 11.58
N ALA A 49 -22.33 4.67 12.35
CA ALA A 49 -21.97 4.76 13.77
C ALA A 49 -20.54 5.28 14.01
N MET A 50 -19.64 5.15 13.02
CA MET A 50 -18.26 5.62 13.14
C MET A 50 -18.17 7.16 13.22
N SER A 51 -17.12 7.65 13.86
CA SER A 51 -16.75 9.06 13.81
C SER A 51 -16.23 9.46 12.43
N LYS A 52 -16.23 10.76 12.14
CA LYS A 52 -15.71 11.28 10.87
C LYS A 52 -14.23 10.93 10.68
N GLY A 53 -13.43 10.98 11.75
CA GLY A 53 -12.00 10.65 11.68
C GLY A 53 -11.76 9.18 11.31
N GLU A 54 -12.53 8.25 11.90
CA GLU A 54 -12.48 6.83 11.55
C GLU A 54 -12.85 6.59 10.08
N LEU A 55 -13.91 7.25 9.60
CA LEU A 55 -14.32 7.15 8.19
C LEU A 55 -13.24 7.68 7.22
N VAL A 56 -12.51 8.74 7.59
CA VAL A 56 -11.41 9.27 6.77
C VAL A 56 -10.27 8.26 6.67
N GLU A 57 -9.84 7.68 7.78
CA GLU A 57 -8.77 6.67 7.74
C GLU A 57 -9.21 5.41 6.99
N LEU A 58 -10.47 4.99 7.16
CA LEU A 58 -11.02 3.85 6.44
C LEU A 58 -11.10 4.11 4.93
N TYR A 59 -11.56 5.30 4.51
CA TYR A 59 -11.53 5.72 3.10
C TYR A 59 -10.12 5.61 2.52
N ILE A 60 -9.13 6.12 3.25
CA ILE A 60 -7.73 6.12 2.83
C ILE A 60 -7.19 4.69 2.74
N GLU A 61 -7.49 3.83 3.71
CA GLU A 61 -7.11 2.42 3.69
C GLU A 61 -7.66 1.71 2.45
N ARG A 62 -8.95 1.90 2.16
CA ARG A 62 -9.60 1.28 1.02
C ARG A 62 -9.05 1.78 -0.32
N MET A 63 -8.84 3.09 -0.44
CA MET A 63 -8.21 3.68 -1.63
C MET A 63 -6.81 3.08 -1.88
N LYS A 64 -5.98 2.93 -0.83
CA LYS A 64 -4.63 2.32 -0.96
C LYS A 64 -4.69 0.91 -1.53
N VAL A 65 -5.66 0.12 -1.08
CA VAL A 65 -5.83 -1.25 -1.58
C VAL A 65 -6.23 -1.23 -3.05
N ILE A 66 -7.25 -0.44 -3.41
CA ILE A 66 -7.72 -0.31 -4.79
C ILE A 66 -6.58 0.10 -5.71
N VAL A 67 -5.79 1.11 -5.35
CA VAL A 67 -4.67 1.59 -6.17
C VAL A 67 -3.59 0.52 -6.40
N LYS A 68 -3.38 -0.38 -5.44
CA LYS A 68 -2.39 -1.47 -5.58
C LYS A 68 -2.89 -2.62 -6.47
N ILE A 69 -4.20 -2.80 -6.59
CA ILE A 69 -4.82 -3.90 -7.34
C ILE A 69 -5.22 -3.45 -8.74
N LEU A 70 -5.89 -2.29 -8.86
CA LEU A 70 -6.59 -1.88 -10.08
C LEU A 70 -5.72 -1.84 -11.35
N PRO A 71 -4.45 -1.36 -11.32
CA PRO A 71 -3.59 -1.40 -12.50
C PRO A 71 -3.24 -2.82 -12.97
N HIS A 72 -3.32 -3.79 -12.06
CA HIS A 72 -2.83 -5.16 -12.26
C HIS A 72 -3.94 -6.19 -12.52
N ILE A 73 -5.21 -5.79 -12.53
CA ILE A 73 -6.36 -6.71 -12.58
C ILE A 73 -6.37 -7.68 -13.77
N ALA A 74 -5.73 -7.31 -14.89
CA ALA A 74 -5.60 -8.16 -16.07
C ALA A 74 -4.45 -9.17 -15.97
N LEU A 75 -3.51 -8.97 -15.03
CA LEU A 75 -2.34 -9.81 -14.81
C LEU A 75 -2.56 -10.72 -13.60
N ALA A 76 -2.82 -10.11 -12.45
CA ALA A 76 -3.01 -10.80 -11.20
C ALA A 76 -3.90 -9.95 -10.29
N THR A 77 -4.92 -10.59 -9.73
CA THR A 77 -5.76 -9.99 -8.69
C THR A 77 -5.31 -10.47 -7.30
N LYS A 78 -4.82 -11.71 -7.19
CA LYS A 78 -4.29 -12.28 -5.94
C LYS A 78 -2.88 -11.75 -5.61
N PRO A 79 -2.62 -11.35 -4.35
CA PRO A 79 -1.26 -11.09 -3.91
C PRO A 79 -0.40 -12.37 -3.93
N GLY A 80 0.90 -12.20 -4.19
CA GLY A 80 1.89 -13.29 -4.21
C GLY A 80 2.18 -13.86 -5.61
N VAL A 81 1.42 -13.49 -6.63
CA VAL A 81 1.63 -13.92 -8.02
C VAL A 81 2.83 -13.20 -8.64
N THR A 82 3.80 -13.95 -9.15
CA THR A 82 5.04 -13.44 -9.73
C THR A 82 4.96 -13.37 -11.27
N MET A 83 5.90 -12.68 -11.90
CA MET A 83 6.02 -12.64 -13.37
C MET A 83 6.14 -14.05 -13.98
N THR A 84 6.93 -14.92 -13.35
CA THR A 84 7.12 -16.30 -13.78
C THR A 84 5.84 -17.12 -13.73
N ASP A 85 4.99 -16.91 -12.71
CA ASP A 85 3.69 -17.60 -12.59
C ASP A 85 2.74 -17.24 -13.74
N LEU A 86 2.92 -16.06 -14.33
CA LEU A 86 2.15 -15.57 -15.48
C LEU A 86 2.81 -15.86 -16.83
N GLY A 87 3.95 -16.57 -16.86
CA GLY A 87 4.72 -16.80 -18.08
C GLY A 87 5.39 -15.55 -18.64
N ILE A 88 5.49 -14.46 -17.85
CA ILE A 88 6.22 -13.25 -18.22
C ILE A 88 7.72 -13.52 -17.99
N PRO A 89 8.59 -13.22 -18.98
CA PRO A 89 10.03 -13.40 -18.81
C PRO A 89 10.58 -12.62 -17.61
N ASP A 90 11.22 -13.32 -16.66
CA ASP A 90 11.93 -12.69 -15.56
C ASP A 90 13.33 -12.25 -16.01
N ASP A 91 13.36 -11.21 -16.85
CA ASP A 91 14.58 -10.55 -17.33
C ASP A 91 14.82 -9.21 -16.61
N ALA A 92 15.97 -8.57 -16.90
CA ALA A 92 16.36 -7.34 -16.22
C ALA A 92 15.43 -6.16 -16.53
N ASP A 93 14.87 -6.12 -17.74
CA ASP A 93 14.02 -5.03 -18.20
C ASP A 93 12.64 -5.11 -17.53
N ASN A 94 12.03 -6.30 -17.50
CA ASN A 94 10.75 -6.54 -16.83
C ASN A 94 10.85 -6.33 -15.31
N ARG A 95 11.95 -6.79 -14.67
CA ARG A 95 12.19 -6.51 -13.24
C ARG A 95 12.30 -5.00 -12.98
N LYS A 96 13.01 -4.27 -13.83
CA LYS A 96 13.17 -2.82 -13.69
C LYS A 96 11.84 -2.10 -13.91
N ALA A 97 11.02 -2.56 -14.86
CA ALA A 97 9.68 -2.00 -15.10
C ALA A 97 8.77 -2.18 -13.88
N LEU A 98 8.76 -3.38 -13.27
CA LEU A 98 8.00 -3.65 -12.05
C LEU A 98 8.47 -2.79 -10.88
N ASP A 99 9.79 -2.59 -10.73
CA ASP A 99 10.36 -1.76 -9.67
C ASP A 99 9.99 -0.28 -9.82
N LEU A 100 10.05 0.24 -11.04
CA LEU A 100 9.65 1.62 -11.33
C LEU A 100 8.16 1.84 -11.08
N GLU A 101 7.29 0.91 -11.48
CA GLU A 101 5.86 0.96 -11.19
C GLU A 101 5.62 0.95 -9.68
N THR A 102 6.27 0.04 -8.94
CA THR A 102 6.10 -0.09 -7.50
C THR A 102 6.52 1.19 -6.76
N GLU A 103 7.65 1.80 -7.14
CA GLU A 103 8.13 3.06 -6.56
C GLU A 103 7.19 4.23 -6.90
N ALA A 104 6.74 4.31 -8.15
CA ALA A 104 5.80 5.34 -8.59
C ALA A 104 4.46 5.24 -7.85
N THR A 105 3.92 4.03 -7.71
CA THR A 105 2.69 3.75 -6.97
C THR A 105 2.82 4.09 -5.49
N GLN A 106 3.94 3.77 -4.85
CA GLN A 106 4.19 4.15 -3.46
C GLN A 106 4.26 5.68 -3.30
N THR A 107 4.97 6.37 -4.19
CA THR A 107 5.06 7.83 -4.20
C THR A 107 3.68 8.48 -4.40
N TYR A 108 2.90 7.97 -5.34
CA TYR A 108 1.52 8.42 -5.58
C TYR A 108 0.65 8.25 -4.34
N ILE A 109 0.71 7.08 -3.68
CA ILE A 109 -0.05 6.82 -2.46
C ILE A 109 0.32 7.81 -1.36
N GLU A 110 1.60 8.08 -1.13
CA GLU A 110 2.05 9.00 -0.08
C GLU A 110 1.56 10.44 -0.30
N ILE A 111 1.73 10.95 -1.52
CA ILE A 111 1.26 12.29 -1.89
C ILE A 111 -0.26 12.37 -1.73
N THR A 112 -0.98 11.37 -2.23
CA THR A 112 -2.45 11.34 -2.21
C THR A 112 -2.99 11.23 -0.78
N VAL A 113 -2.39 10.38 0.06
CA VAL A 113 -2.77 10.25 1.48
C VAL A 113 -2.60 11.57 2.22
N ASN A 114 -1.48 12.26 2.01
CA ASN A 114 -1.22 13.54 2.65
C ASN A 114 -2.23 14.61 2.22
N PHE A 115 -2.65 14.59 0.96
CA PHE A 115 -3.72 15.45 0.47
C PHE A 115 -5.08 15.09 1.09
N LEU A 116 -5.47 13.81 1.03
CA LEU A 116 -6.77 13.34 1.52
C LEU A 116 -6.95 13.57 3.02
N ARG A 117 -5.92 13.37 3.85
CA ARG A 117 -5.99 13.67 5.28
C ARG A 117 -6.25 15.14 5.57
N LYS A 118 -5.79 16.05 4.69
CA LYS A 118 -6.06 17.48 4.81
C LYS A 118 -7.47 17.83 4.32
N MET A 119 -7.92 17.21 3.22
CA MET A 119 -9.16 17.61 2.54
C MET A 119 -10.42 16.88 3.01
N LEU A 120 -10.36 15.58 3.30
CA LEU A 120 -11.53 14.79 3.69
C LEU A 120 -12.20 15.21 5.01
N PRO A 121 -11.50 15.80 6.00
CA PRO A 121 -12.18 16.39 7.16
C PRO A 121 -13.21 17.47 6.81
N TYR A 122 -13.18 18.04 5.61
CA TYR A 122 -14.17 19.01 5.13
C TYR A 122 -15.36 18.36 4.39
N ALA A 123 -15.28 17.09 4.01
CA ALA A 123 -16.37 16.38 3.31
C ALA A 123 -17.57 16.12 4.23
N ASP A 124 -18.78 15.99 3.70
CA ASP A 124 -19.93 15.58 4.51
C ASP A 124 -19.76 14.14 5.06
N LYS A 125 -20.23 13.88 6.28
CA LYS A 125 -20.10 12.55 6.91
C LYS A 125 -20.88 11.48 6.12
N ASN A 126 -22.10 11.78 5.67
CA ASN A 126 -22.88 10.81 4.91
C ASN A 126 -22.24 10.53 3.55
N GLN A 127 -21.60 11.54 2.94
CA GLN A 127 -20.82 11.34 1.73
C GLN A 127 -19.63 10.41 1.97
N LEU A 128 -18.89 10.58 3.08
CA LEU A 128 -17.80 9.68 3.44
C LEU A 128 -18.29 8.24 3.63
N VAL A 129 -19.41 8.03 4.34
CA VAL A 129 -20.02 6.69 4.48
C VAL A 129 -20.33 6.08 3.11
N THR A 130 -20.96 6.85 2.23
CA THR A 130 -21.35 6.37 0.89
C THR A 130 -20.14 5.98 0.05
N MET A 131 -19.06 6.78 0.09
CA MET A 131 -17.85 6.48 -0.66
C MET A 131 -17.07 5.30 -0.08
N VAL A 132 -17.02 5.15 1.24
CA VAL A 132 -16.44 3.96 1.87
C VAL A 132 -17.23 2.72 1.44
N LEU A 133 -18.56 2.74 1.48
CA LEU A 133 -19.39 1.63 0.99
C LEU A 133 -19.11 1.28 -0.47
N PHE A 134 -18.97 2.30 -1.33
CA PHE A 134 -18.62 2.10 -2.74
C PHE A 134 -17.28 1.37 -2.88
N TYR A 135 -16.26 1.77 -2.12
CA TYR A 135 -14.98 1.06 -2.12
C TYR A 135 -15.12 -0.36 -1.58
N GLU A 136 -15.86 -0.58 -0.49
CA GLU A 136 -16.10 -1.92 0.05
C GLU A 136 -16.76 -2.84 -1.00
N GLN A 137 -17.76 -2.34 -1.74
CA GLN A 137 -18.41 -3.10 -2.82
C GLN A 137 -17.45 -3.40 -3.98
N THR A 138 -16.68 -2.39 -4.41
CA THR A 138 -15.67 -2.56 -5.46
C THR A 138 -14.66 -3.64 -5.10
N LEU A 139 -14.16 -3.62 -3.86
CA LEU A 139 -13.17 -4.57 -3.37
C LEU A 139 -13.74 -5.98 -3.22
N LYS A 140 -15.01 -6.12 -2.82
CA LYS A 140 -15.70 -7.42 -2.86
C LYS A 140 -15.78 -7.97 -4.27
N SER A 141 -16.17 -7.15 -5.25
CA SER A 141 -16.23 -7.58 -6.66
C SER A 141 -14.86 -7.97 -7.19
N LEU A 142 -13.79 -7.26 -6.82
CA LEU A 142 -12.42 -7.65 -7.18
C LEU A 142 -12.02 -8.99 -6.55
N HIS A 143 -12.39 -9.22 -5.30
CA HIS A 143 -12.14 -10.51 -4.64
C HIS A 143 -12.96 -11.66 -5.24
N GLU A 144 -14.18 -11.41 -5.70
CA GLU A 144 -14.96 -12.42 -6.43
C GLU A 144 -14.29 -12.80 -7.75
N VAL A 145 -13.71 -11.82 -8.46
CA VAL A 145 -12.91 -12.07 -9.67
C VAL A 145 -11.63 -12.86 -9.36
N GLU A 146 -11.02 -12.71 -8.18
CA GLU A 146 -9.91 -13.56 -7.74
C GLU A 146 -10.29 -15.05 -7.59
N GLN A 147 -11.53 -15.35 -7.22
CA GLN A 147 -11.97 -16.71 -6.90
C GLN A 147 -12.43 -17.52 -8.13
N GLN A 148 -12.64 -16.87 -9.28
CA GLN A 148 -13.00 -17.52 -10.55
C GLN A 148 -11.74 -18.02 -11.29
#